data_AF-A4ZKG9-F1
#
_entry.id   AF-A4ZKG9-F1
#
_cell.length_a   1.000
_cell.length_b   1.000
_cell.length_c   1.000
_cell.angle_alpha   90.00
_cell.angle_beta   90.00
_cell.angle_gamma   90.00
#
_symmetry.space_group_name_H-M   'P 1'
#
loop_
_entity.id
_entity.type
_entity.pdbx_description
1 polymer ?
#
loop_
_entity_poly.entity_id
_entity_poly.type
_entity_poly.pdbx_seq_one_letter_code
_entity_poly.pdbx_strand_id
1 'polypeptide(L)'
;GKLKADPISDPVFKSLLQSTRANRKRRFQRVWEYCSKITICEADEGKDEDELGDSMQQKIGHGGCGRIQPAIRKEALKLFSVWKQSRDEDGDSGGMAQLEKCPLPASEVHTILKKISPEDVVTLGLSEDFAQPDWMVLTVLPVPPPQVR
;
A
#
# COMPACT_ATOMS: atom_id res chain seq x y z
N GLY A 1 9.20 -2.17 0.72
CA GLY A 1 7.78 -1.87 0.96
C GLY A 1 7.01 -2.89 0.18
N LYS A 2 6.01 -3.51 0.79
CA LYS A 2 5.24 -4.59 0.17
C LYS A 2 3.78 -4.17 -0.06
N LEU A 3 3.12 -4.81 -1.01
CA LEU A 3 1.66 -4.73 -1.11
C LEU A 3 0.99 -5.32 0.13
N LYS A 4 -0.22 -4.84 0.43
CA LYS A 4 -1.01 -5.30 1.59
C LYS A 4 -1.61 -6.70 1.41
N ALA A 5 -1.57 -7.24 0.20
CA ALA A 5 -2.08 -8.56 -0.14
C ALA A 5 -1.05 -9.29 -1.00
N ASP A 6 -0.95 -10.59 -0.81
CA ASP A 6 0.02 -11.46 -1.48
C ASP A 6 -0.73 -12.64 -2.16
N PRO A 7 -0.39 -13.02 -3.40
CA PRO A 7 -0.93 -14.23 -4.03
C PRO A 7 -0.68 -15.54 -3.27
N ILE A 8 0.27 -15.58 -2.33
CA ILE A 8 0.60 -16.79 -1.55
C ILE A 8 -0.35 -16.96 -0.37
N SER A 9 -0.58 -15.90 0.41
CA SER A 9 -1.43 -15.95 1.59
C SER A 9 -2.92 -15.87 1.25
N ASP A 10 -3.28 -15.20 0.17
CA ASP A 10 -4.67 -14.91 -0.18
C ASP A 10 -5.09 -15.54 -1.53
N PRO A 11 -5.92 -16.61 -1.51
CA PRO A 11 -6.39 -17.27 -2.73
C PRO A 11 -7.35 -16.37 -3.56
N VAL A 12 -8.07 -15.44 -2.92
CA VAL A 12 -8.95 -14.50 -3.61
C VAL A 12 -8.10 -13.52 -4.40
N PHE A 13 -7.05 -12.97 -3.79
CA PHE A 13 -6.12 -12.08 -4.46
C PHE A 13 -5.41 -12.78 -5.65
N LYS A 14 -5.00 -14.04 -5.48
CA LYS A 14 -4.45 -14.85 -6.57
C LYS A 14 -5.41 -15.01 -7.75
N SER A 15 -6.68 -15.31 -7.48
CA SER A 15 -7.71 -15.43 -8.53
C SER A 15 -7.94 -14.09 -9.27
N LEU A 16 -7.85 -12.97 -8.55
CA LEU A 16 -7.94 -11.63 -9.11
C LEU A 16 -6.77 -11.34 -10.06
N LEU A 17 -5.54 -11.68 -9.67
CA LEU A 17 -4.37 -11.52 -10.53
C LEU A 17 -4.47 -12.38 -11.80
N GLN A 18 -4.95 -13.62 -11.68
CA GLN A 18 -5.17 -14.51 -12.83
C GLN A 18 -6.21 -13.95 -13.81
N SER A 19 -7.37 -13.51 -13.30
CA SER A 19 -8.44 -12.94 -14.14
C SER A 19 -8.06 -11.62 -14.84
N THR A 20 -7.05 -10.92 -14.34
CA THR A 20 -6.55 -9.65 -14.87
C THR A 20 -5.21 -9.78 -15.60
N ARG A 21 -4.76 -11.00 -15.91
CA ARG A 21 -3.47 -11.25 -16.60
C ARG A 21 -3.35 -10.51 -17.95
N ALA A 22 -4.43 -10.45 -18.72
CA ALA A 22 -4.42 -9.89 -20.07
C ALA A 22 -4.44 -8.35 -20.15
N ASN A 23 -4.94 -7.66 -19.12
CA ASN A 23 -5.12 -6.20 -19.16
C ASN A 23 -4.54 -5.53 -17.91
N ARG A 24 -3.41 -4.85 -18.09
CA ARG A 24 -2.66 -4.13 -17.05
C ARG A 24 -3.48 -3.02 -16.37
N LYS A 25 -4.24 -2.24 -17.13
CA LYS A 25 -5.11 -1.18 -16.58
C LYS A 25 -6.20 -1.77 -15.68
N ARG A 26 -6.83 -2.86 -16.13
CA ARG A 26 -7.85 -3.56 -15.34
C ARG A 26 -7.25 -4.20 -14.08
N ARG A 27 -6.02 -4.71 -14.15
CA ARG A 27 -5.29 -5.23 -12.98
C ARG A 27 -5.13 -4.16 -11.92
N PHE A 28 -4.60 -2.99 -12.28
CA PHE A 28 -4.38 -1.90 -11.33
C PHE A 28 -5.68 -1.52 -10.60
N GLN A 29 -6.77 -1.33 -11.34
CA GLN A 29 -8.06 -0.97 -10.75
C GLN A 29 -8.54 -2.04 -9.75
N ARG A 30 -8.49 -3.32 -10.11
CA ARG A 30 -8.96 -4.40 -9.24
C ARG A 30 -8.07 -4.61 -8.02
N VAL A 31 -6.75 -4.53 -8.18
CA VAL A 31 -5.79 -4.61 -7.06
C VAL A 31 -6.00 -3.44 -6.11
N TRP A 32 -6.20 -2.23 -6.62
CA TRP A 32 -6.49 -1.07 -5.79
C TRP A 32 -7.83 -1.18 -5.04
N GLU A 33 -8.90 -1.60 -5.72
CA GLU A 33 -10.22 -1.85 -5.09
C GLU A 33 -10.15 -2.90 -3.97
N TYR A 34 -9.26 -3.87 -4.11
CA TYR A 34 -9.01 -4.89 -3.08
C TYR A 34 -8.22 -4.31 -1.90
N CYS A 35 -7.01 -3.80 -2.17
CA CYS A 35 -6.08 -3.33 -1.14
C CYS A 35 -6.53 -2.05 -0.42
N SER A 36 -7.42 -1.25 -1.01
CA SER A 36 -7.97 -0.04 -0.37
C SER A 36 -8.91 -0.35 0.79
N LYS A 37 -9.51 -1.54 0.81
CA LYS A 37 -10.38 -2.01 1.90
C LYS A 37 -9.60 -2.52 3.11
N ILE A 38 -8.33 -2.88 2.91
CA ILE A 38 -7.44 -3.37 3.96
C ILE A 38 -6.93 -2.18 4.80
N THR A 39 -7.48 -2.03 6.00
CA THR A 39 -7.18 -0.92 6.93
C THR A 39 -6.08 -1.23 7.93
N ILE A 40 -5.68 -2.49 8.07
CA ILE A 40 -4.62 -2.94 8.96
C ILE A 40 -3.62 -3.71 8.11
N CYS A 41 -2.33 -3.37 8.18
CA CYS A 41 -1.29 -4.20 7.61
C CYS A 41 -1.13 -5.39 8.54
N GLU A 42 -1.65 -6.56 8.18
CA GLU A 42 -1.56 -7.76 9.02
C GLU A 42 -0.08 -8.04 9.34
N ALA A 43 0.23 -8.40 10.57
CA ALA A 43 1.56 -8.94 10.90
C ALA A 43 1.50 -10.46 10.72
N ASP A 44 2.62 -11.06 10.35
CA ASP A 44 2.68 -12.52 10.37
C ASP A 44 2.62 -13.00 11.82
N GLU A 45 1.82 -14.03 12.11
CA GLU A 45 1.82 -14.68 13.41
C GLU A 45 3.22 -15.25 13.65
N GLY A 46 3.84 -14.88 14.77
CA GLY A 46 5.15 -15.37 15.15
C GLY A 46 5.13 -16.90 15.22
N LYS A 47 6.24 -17.54 14.86
CA LYS A 47 6.45 -18.94 15.23
C LYS A 47 6.58 -18.96 16.75
N ASP A 48 5.52 -19.25 17.48
CA ASP A 48 5.65 -19.59 18.90
C ASP A 48 6.47 -20.90 18.96
N GLU A 49 7.65 -20.84 19.57
CA GLU A 49 8.65 -21.92 19.58
C GLU A 49 8.29 -23.10 20.51
N ASP A 50 7.04 -23.19 20.99
CA ASP A 50 6.66 -24.07 22.09
C ASP A 50 5.55 -25.10 21.79
N GLU A 51 5.32 -25.52 20.55
CA GLU A 51 4.44 -26.70 20.32
C GLU A 51 5.04 -27.76 19.39
N LEU A 52 5.62 -28.77 20.05
CA LEU A 52 6.11 -30.02 19.50
C LEU A 52 4.92 -30.87 19.02
N GLY A 53 4.48 -30.72 17.77
CA GLY A 53 3.51 -31.66 17.22
C GLY A 53 2.77 -31.22 15.97
N ASP A 54 3.02 -31.96 14.91
CA ASP A 54 2.12 -32.21 13.78
C ASP A 54 2.04 -31.19 12.62
N SER A 55 2.12 -31.78 11.45
CA SER A 55 2.05 -31.24 10.10
C SER A 55 0.79 -30.42 9.82
N MET A 56 0.82 -29.13 10.16
CA MET A 56 -0.11 -28.14 9.59
C MET A 56 0.70 -27.08 8.86
N GLN A 57 0.42 -26.89 7.56
CA GLN A 57 1.10 -25.95 6.67
C GLN A 57 1.47 -24.66 7.40
N GLN A 58 2.78 -24.43 7.61
CA GLN A 58 3.28 -23.14 8.08
C GLN A 58 2.75 -22.09 7.11
N LYS A 59 1.80 -21.26 7.57
CA LYS A 59 1.25 -20.17 6.75
C LYS A 59 2.43 -19.27 6.40
N ILE A 60 2.82 -19.27 5.13
CA ILE A 60 3.90 -18.40 4.65
C ILE A 60 3.42 -16.97 4.86
N GLY A 61 4.09 -16.29 5.78
CA GLY A 61 3.81 -14.92 6.13
C GLY A 61 4.11 -13.95 4.97
N HIS A 62 3.25 -12.95 4.80
CA HIS A 62 3.39 -11.89 3.79
C HIS A 62 4.37 -10.79 4.23
N GLY A 63 4.75 -10.74 5.50
CA GLY A 63 5.73 -9.81 6.06
C GLY A 63 5.18 -8.41 6.32
N GLY A 64 3.92 -8.29 6.75
CA GLY A 64 3.34 -7.01 7.13
C GLY A 64 3.74 -6.57 8.55
N CYS A 65 3.42 -5.31 8.90
CA CYS A 65 4.01 -4.62 10.05
C CYS A 65 3.04 -4.33 11.21
N GLY A 66 1.81 -4.84 11.17
CA GLY A 66 0.79 -4.65 12.22
C GLY A 66 0.18 -3.25 12.28
N ARG A 67 0.68 -2.28 11.52
CA ARG A 67 0.23 -0.87 11.61
C ARG A 67 -1.09 -0.65 10.89
N ILE A 68 -1.95 0.16 11.50
CA ILE A 68 -3.14 0.74 10.87
C ILE A 68 -2.70 1.52 9.61
N GLN A 69 -3.56 1.57 8.61
CA GLN A 69 -3.30 2.25 7.36
C GLN A 69 -4.12 3.54 7.32
N PRO A 70 -3.50 4.70 7.05
CA PRO A 70 -4.23 5.97 7.02
C PRO A 70 -5.13 6.05 5.79
N ALA A 71 -6.20 6.82 5.89
CA ALA A 71 -6.98 7.23 4.72
C ALA A 71 -6.28 8.40 4.02
N ILE A 72 -5.90 8.22 2.76
CA ILE A 72 -5.32 9.30 1.95
C ILE A 72 -6.43 10.17 1.40
N ARG A 73 -6.41 11.47 1.70
CA ARG A 73 -7.38 12.47 1.25
C ARG A 73 -6.69 13.52 0.37
N LYS A 74 -7.30 13.84 -0.77
CA LYS A 74 -6.86 14.91 -1.65
C LYS A 74 -7.68 16.17 -1.37
N GLU A 75 -6.99 17.27 -1.13
CA GLU A 75 -7.59 18.59 -0.99
C GLU A 75 -6.84 19.57 -1.90
N ALA A 76 -7.53 20.07 -2.93
CA ALA A 76 -6.93 20.83 -4.01
C ALA A 76 -5.69 20.11 -4.59
N LEU A 77 -4.49 20.67 -4.38
CA LEU A 77 -3.21 20.15 -4.85
C LEU A 77 -2.38 19.45 -3.76
N LYS A 78 -2.94 19.25 -2.56
CA LYS A 78 -2.26 18.63 -1.42
C LYS A 78 -2.88 17.28 -1.10
N LEU A 79 -2.03 16.37 -0.60
CA LEU A 79 -2.45 15.09 -0.04
C LEU A 79 -2.29 15.12 1.47
N PHE A 80 -3.19 14.46 2.17
CA PHE A 80 -3.18 14.31 3.62
C PHE A 80 -3.40 12.85 4.01
N SER A 81 -2.66 12.36 4.98
CA SER A 81 -2.92 11.09 5.65
C SER A 81 -3.79 11.35 6.88
N VAL A 82 -4.94 10.67 6.95
CA VAL A 82 -5.88 10.78 8.06
C VAL A 82 -5.91 9.46 8.81
N TRP A 83 -5.52 9.50 10.09
CA TRP A 83 -5.54 8.35 10.97
C TRP A 83 -6.85 8.30 11.75
N LYS A 84 -7.48 7.12 11.82
CA LYS A 84 -8.61 6.88 12.73
C LYS A 84 -8.00 6.43 14.06
N GLN A 85 -8.10 7.26 15.10
CA GLN A 85 -7.76 6.80 16.46
C GLN A 85 -8.79 5.75 16.91
N SER A 86 -8.31 4.62 17.43
CA SER A 86 -9.13 3.67 18.18
C SER A 86 -9.49 4.27 19.54
N ARG A 87 -10.74 4.10 19.96
CA ARG A 87 -11.36 4.76 21.12
C ARG A 87 -10.86 4.31 22.51
N ASP A 88 -9.73 3.62 22.64
CA ASP A 88 -9.42 2.85 23.86
C ASP A 88 -8.33 3.42 24.79
N GLU A 89 -7.83 4.64 24.58
CA GLU A 89 -6.96 5.32 25.56
C GLU A 89 -7.31 6.81 25.67
N ASP A 90 -8.45 7.13 26.29
CA ASP A 90 -8.56 8.28 27.20
C ASP A 90 -9.99 8.39 27.73
N GLY A 91 -10.27 7.69 28.82
CA GLY A 91 -11.38 8.01 29.70
C GLY A 91 -11.03 9.23 30.54
N ASP A 92 -11.02 10.43 29.96
CA ASP A 92 -11.30 11.73 30.61
C ASP A 92 -10.86 12.91 29.72
N SER A 93 -11.65 13.25 28.70
CA SER A 93 -11.74 14.62 28.15
C SER A 93 -12.81 14.70 27.07
N GLY A 94 -13.84 15.52 27.31
CA GLY A 94 -14.90 15.87 26.35
C GLY A 94 -14.44 16.73 25.16
N GLY A 95 -13.27 16.43 24.58
CA GLY A 95 -12.76 17.05 23.35
C GLY A 95 -13.02 16.13 22.16
N MET A 96 -13.68 16.63 21.13
CA MET A 96 -13.95 15.92 19.87
C MET A 96 -12.73 15.13 19.39
N ALA A 97 -12.88 13.81 19.18
CA ALA A 97 -11.88 12.95 18.54
C ALA A 97 -11.35 13.63 17.27
N GLN A 98 -10.20 14.30 17.38
CA GLN A 98 -9.58 14.97 16.24
C GLN A 98 -8.99 13.89 15.37
N LEU A 99 -9.60 13.66 14.20
CA LEU A 99 -8.94 12.97 13.10
C LEU A 99 -7.61 13.67 12.84
N GLU A 100 -6.51 13.07 13.27
CA GLU A 100 -5.17 13.60 13.01
C GLU A 100 -4.93 13.59 11.52
N LYS A 101 -4.90 14.80 10.96
CA LYS A 101 -4.69 15.06 9.54
C LYS A 101 -3.27 15.55 9.35
N CYS A 102 -2.40 14.66 8.90
CA CYS A 102 -1.00 14.99 8.62
C CYS A 102 -0.85 15.28 7.12
N PRO A 103 -0.14 16.36 6.72
CA PRO A 103 0.20 16.58 5.33
C PRO A 103 1.12 15.46 4.82
N LEU A 104 0.88 14.98 3.60
CA LEU A 104 1.71 13.98 2.96
C LEU A 104 2.52 14.65 1.82
N PRO A 105 3.76 15.10 2.08
CA PRO A 105 4.57 15.81 1.11
C PRO A 105 5.06 14.89 -0.02
N ALA A 106 5.31 15.47 -1.19
CA ALA A 106 5.75 14.72 -2.37
C ALA A 106 7.08 13.96 -2.15
N SER A 107 7.99 14.49 -1.32
CA SER A 107 9.26 13.84 -0.95
C SER A 107 9.05 12.53 -0.18
N GLU A 108 8.07 12.51 0.72
CA GLU A 108 7.70 11.31 1.47
C GLU A 108 7.04 10.28 0.55
N VAL A 109 6.10 10.71 -0.29
CA VAL A 109 5.48 9.86 -1.32
C VAL A 109 6.54 9.22 -2.22
N HIS A 110 7.48 10.00 -2.73
CA HIS A 110 8.58 9.50 -3.56
C HIS A 110 9.42 8.44 -2.83
N THR A 111 9.72 8.67 -1.54
CA THR A 111 10.47 7.70 -0.72
C THR A 111 9.69 6.40 -0.50
N ILE A 112 8.37 6.48 -0.32
CA ILE A 112 7.50 5.30 -0.18
C ILE A 112 7.42 4.52 -1.50
N LEU A 113 7.17 5.22 -2.62
CA LEU A 113 7.04 4.60 -3.95
C LEU A 113 8.34 3.93 -4.40
N LYS A 114 9.50 4.51 -4.07
CA LYS A 114 10.82 3.93 -4.37
C LYS A 114 11.09 2.61 -3.62
N LYS A 115 10.39 2.35 -2.51
CA LYS A 115 10.54 1.12 -1.72
C LYS A 115 9.73 -0.06 -2.30
N ILE A 116 8.89 0.15 -3.31
CA ILE A 116 8.09 -0.91 -3.94
C ILE A 116 9.03 -1.83 -4.72
N SER A 117 8.89 -3.15 -4.55
CA SER A 117 9.72 -4.12 -5.26
C SER A 117 9.30 -4.24 -6.73
N PRO A 118 10.21 -4.66 -7.63
CA PRO A 118 9.86 -4.97 -9.03
C PRO A 118 8.68 -5.93 -9.19
N GLU A 119 8.63 -6.97 -8.36
CA GLU A 119 7.55 -7.96 -8.33
C GLU A 119 6.20 -7.31 -8.01
N ASP A 120 6.17 -6.37 -7.06
CA ASP A 120 4.98 -5.61 -6.71
C ASP A 120 4.57 -4.63 -7.81
N VAL A 121 5.51 -4.05 -8.55
CA VAL A 121 5.22 -3.19 -9.72
C VAL A 121 4.46 -4.00 -10.78
N VAL A 122 4.90 -5.22 -11.07
CA VAL A 122 4.22 -6.11 -12.03
C VAL A 122 2.84 -6.56 -11.50
N THR A 123 2.76 -6.81 -10.19
CA THR A 123 1.52 -7.20 -9.50
C THR A 123 0.47 -6.08 -9.51
N LEU A 124 0.89 -4.83 -9.33
CA LEU A 124 0.05 -3.63 -9.52
C LEU A 124 -0.43 -3.48 -10.96
N GLY A 125 0.22 -4.13 -11.92
CA GLY A 125 -0.07 -4.00 -13.35
C GLY A 125 0.68 -2.86 -14.03
N LEU A 126 1.78 -2.40 -13.45
CA LEU A 126 2.67 -1.41 -14.05
C LEU A 126 3.81 -2.12 -14.81
N SER A 127 4.70 -1.33 -15.42
CA SER A 127 5.85 -1.84 -16.16
C SER A 127 7.12 -1.42 -15.44
N GLU A 128 7.97 -2.37 -15.08
CA GLU A 128 9.25 -2.09 -14.42
C GLU A 128 10.16 -1.21 -15.29
N ASP A 129 10.20 -1.45 -16.59
CA ASP A 129 11.13 -0.74 -17.50
C ASP A 129 10.64 0.65 -17.93
N PHE A 130 9.32 0.88 -17.95
CA PHE A 130 8.71 2.04 -18.60
C PHE A 130 7.82 2.87 -17.68
N ALA A 131 7.39 2.33 -16.54
CA ALA A 131 6.35 2.93 -15.71
C ALA A 131 6.56 2.59 -14.23
N GLN A 132 7.74 2.91 -13.69
CA GLN A 132 7.97 2.78 -12.25
C GLN A 132 7.12 3.81 -11.48
N PRO A 133 6.57 3.43 -10.31
CA PRO A 133 5.68 4.32 -9.54
C PRO A 133 6.36 5.61 -9.07
N ASP A 134 7.62 5.56 -8.68
CA ASP A 134 8.38 6.71 -8.16
C ASP A 134 8.60 7.79 -9.23
N TRP A 135 8.68 7.41 -10.51
CA TRP A 135 8.81 8.34 -11.65
C TRP A 135 7.58 9.21 -11.86
N MET A 136 6.44 8.87 -11.25
CA MET A 136 5.26 9.74 -11.27
C MET A 136 5.45 11.02 -10.43
N VAL A 137 6.45 11.05 -9.54
CA VAL A 137 6.82 12.26 -8.81
C VAL A 137 7.88 13.03 -9.60
N LEU A 138 7.55 14.24 -10.04
CA LEU A 138 8.47 15.11 -10.76
C LEU A 138 9.62 15.56 -9.85
N THR A 139 10.81 15.00 -10.07
CA THR A 139 12.07 15.40 -9.42
C THR A 139 12.95 16.26 -10.32
N VAL A 140 12.87 16.03 -11.63
CA VAL A 140 13.56 16.80 -12.67
C VAL A 140 12.52 17.28 -13.67
N LEU A 141 12.44 18.59 -13.89
CA LEU A 141 11.52 19.17 -14.86
C LEU A 141 12.21 19.29 -16.22
N PRO A 142 11.72 18.63 -17.28
CA PRO A 142 12.30 18.78 -18.61
C PRO A 142 12.07 20.18 -19.14
N VAL A 143 13.13 20.81 -19.64
CA VAL A 143 13.06 22.14 -20.24
C VAL A 143 12.91 21.97 -21.76
N PRO A 144 11.76 22.33 -22.36
CA PRO A 144 11.55 22.15 -23.79
C PRO A 144 12.48 23.06 -24.62
N PRO A 145 12.91 22.62 -25.82
CA PRO A 145 13.67 23.46 -26.73
C PRO A 145 12.77 24.56 -27.34
N PRO A 146 13.33 25.61 -27.95
CA PRO A 146 12.57 26.78 -28.42
C PRO A 146 11.42 26.48 -29.39
N GLN A 147 11.50 25.40 -30.19
CA GLN A 147 10.45 25.03 -31.14
C GLN A 147 9.16 24.54 -30.47
N VAL A 148 9.25 24.17 -29.19
CA VAL A 148 8.14 23.64 -28.38
C VAL A 148 7.63 24.69 -27.37
N ARG A 149 8.35 25.81 -27.21
CA ARG A 149 7.97 26.90 -26.30
C ARG A 149 6.99 27.86 -26.93
#